data_AF-A0A5B1CK14-F1
#
_entry.id   AF-A0A5B1CK14-F1
#
_cell.length_a   1.000
_cell.length_b   1.000
_cell.length_c   1.000
_cell.angle_alpha   90.00
_cell.angle_beta   90.00
_cell.angle_gamma   90.00
#
_symmetry.space_group_name_H-M   'P 1'
#
loop_
_entity.id
_entity.type
_entity.pdbx_description
1 polymer ?
#
loop_
_entity_poly.entity_id
_entity_poly.type
_entity_poly.pdbx_seq_one_letter_code
_entity_poly.pdbx_strand_id
1 'polypeptide(L)'
;MSDLSQPNRREFIATSAAAGLAIPASATATDTTELSDSSMKPAATSTSAESLACQLFQMLNDRQQRDASLSMAPKEHEIQFRGQQSIPGLPVTDMTPDQKEYLQAVLVTLVEMYRPTDQTDAVACLANQGGLDACFLSFFRDEDIGCDKVWDNWRLEGPSFVWHYRGAPHVDVWVNIANDAGVKTNSHLVG
;
A
#
# COMPACT_ATOMS: atom_id res chain seq x y z
N MET A 1 0.45 5.52 -35.82
CA MET A 1 1.21 5.31 -34.57
C MET A 1 0.25 5.62 -33.44
N SER A 2 -0.19 4.60 -32.71
CA SER A 2 -1.18 4.76 -31.65
C SER A 2 -0.48 5.31 -30.41
N ASP A 3 -1.09 6.32 -29.80
CA ASP A 3 -0.64 6.93 -28.57
C ASP A 3 -0.77 5.92 -27.41
N LEU A 4 0.38 5.45 -26.90
CA LEU A 4 0.45 4.61 -25.71
C LEU A 4 0.44 5.51 -24.47
N SER A 5 -0.67 6.23 -24.29
CA SER A 5 -0.94 6.95 -23.05
C SER A 5 -1.00 5.93 -21.90
N GLN A 6 -0.21 6.19 -20.85
CA GLN A 6 -0.13 5.35 -19.66
C GLN A 6 -1.53 5.11 -19.07
N PRO A 7 -1.83 3.91 -18.52
CA PRO A 7 -3.08 3.68 -17.81
C PRO A 7 -3.23 4.73 -16.70
N ASN A 8 -4.29 5.52 -16.79
CA ASN A 8 -4.49 6.67 -15.93
C ASN A 8 -4.74 6.18 -14.50
N ARG A 9 -4.04 6.73 -13.49
CA ARG A 9 -4.18 6.34 -12.06
C ARG A 9 -5.65 6.23 -11.61
N ARG A 10 -6.56 7.00 -12.22
CA ARG A 10 -8.01 6.95 -11.98
C ARG A 10 -8.69 5.65 -12.43
N GLU A 11 -8.28 5.02 -13.53
CA GLU A 11 -8.89 3.76 -14.00
C GLU A 11 -8.53 2.58 -13.07
N PHE A 12 -7.30 2.57 -12.56
CA PHE A 12 -6.84 1.57 -11.59
C PHE A 12 -7.66 1.65 -10.29
N ILE A 13 -7.78 2.85 -9.70
CA ILE A 13 -8.60 3.10 -8.50
C ILE A 13 -10.05 2.69 -8.73
N ALA A 14 -10.64 3.05 -9.88
CA ALA A 14 -12.02 2.71 -10.22
C ALA A 14 -12.28 1.20 -10.33
N THR A 15 -11.32 0.43 -10.86
CA THR A 15 -11.44 -1.03 -11.02
C THR A 15 -11.51 -1.75 -9.67
N SER A 16 -10.71 -1.30 -8.68
CA SER A 16 -10.72 -1.82 -7.32
C SER A 16 -11.91 -1.38 -6.46
N ALA A 17 -12.53 -0.22 -6.77
CA ALA A 17 -13.68 0.29 -6.02
C ALA A 17 -15.01 -0.40 -6.39
N ALA A 18 -15.06 -1.18 -7.47
CA ALA A 18 -16.29 -1.71 -8.07
C ALA A 18 -17.09 -2.74 -7.23
N ALA A 19 -16.62 -3.10 -6.02
CA ALA A 19 -17.38 -3.88 -5.05
C ALA A 19 -18.23 -3.02 -4.07
N GLY A 20 -18.08 -1.68 -4.09
CA GLY A 20 -18.75 -0.75 -3.19
C GLY A 20 -19.92 0.01 -3.83
N LEU A 21 -21.11 -0.15 -3.24
CA LEU A 21 -22.41 0.46 -3.59
C LEU A 21 -22.38 1.92 -4.08
N ALA A 22 -23.13 2.20 -5.15
CA ALA A 22 -23.30 3.52 -5.73
C ALA A 22 -24.29 4.42 -4.95
N ILE A 23 -23.98 5.73 -4.86
CA ILE A 23 -24.91 6.82 -4.51
C ILE A 23 -24.64 7.99 -5.48
N PRO A 24 -25.67 8.62 -6.09
CA PRO A 24 -25.46 9.73 -7.02
C PRO A 24 -25.25 11.06 -6.28
N ALA A 25 -24.18 11.79 -6.63
CA ALA A 25 -23.98 13.17 -6.21
C ALA A 25 -24.40 14.14 -7.34
N SER A 26 -25.34 15.03 -7.05
CA SER A 26 -25.73 16.14 -7.93
C SER A 26 -25.28 17.45 -7.31
N ALA A 27 -24.48 18.24 -8.02
CA ALA A 27 -24.19 19.64 -7.70
C ALA A 27 -23.78 20.40 -8.97
N THR A 28 -24.26 21.63 -9.09
CA THR A 28 -24.13 22.51 -10.27
C THR A 28 -22.84 23.34 -10.26
N ALA A 29 -22.41 23.77 -11.45
CA ALA A 29 -21.23 24.62 -11.66
C ALA A 29 -21.50 26.13 -11.41
N THR A 30 -20.43 26.93 -11.58
CA THR A 30 -20.15 28.38 -11.31
C THR A 30 -19.32 28.60 -10.02
N ASP A 31 -18.35 29.53 -9.94
CA ASP A 31 -17.93 30.62 -10.85
C ASP A 31 -16.39 30.83 -10.82
N THR A 32 -15.84 31.61 -11.75
CA THR A 32 -14.40 31.89 -11.95
C THR A 32 -13.83 33.03 -11.10
N THR A 33 -12.58 32.93 -10.64
CA THR A 33 -11.67 34.11 -10.57
C THR A 33 -10.17 33.75 -10.52
N GLU A 34 -9.39 34.49 -11.30
CA GLU A 34 -7.92 34.62 -11.29
C GLU A 34 -7.56 36.06 -10.81
N LEU A 35 -6.34 36.45 -10.38
CA LEU A 35 -5.01 35.82 -10.39
C LEU A 35 -4.15 36.43 -9.23
N SER A 36 -2.80 36.39 -9.33
CA SER A 36 -1.76 37.11 -8.54
C SER A 36 -1.39 36.56 -7.15
N ASP A 37 -0.12 36.55 -6.71
CA ASP A 37 1.18 36.59 -7.42
C ASP A 37 2.29 35.95 -6.54
N SER A 38 3.32 35.38 -7.18
CA SER A 38 4.67 35.01 -6.71
C SER A 38 4.92 34.65 -5.23
N SER A 39 5.16 33.35 -4.97
CA SER A 39 6.47 32.85 -4.51
C SER A 39 6.49 31.33 -4.26
N MET A 40 7.63 30.69 -4.55
CA MET A 40 7.91 29.26 -4.37
C MET A 40 7.01 28.31 -5.20
N LYS A 41 7.48 27.94 -6.39
CA LYS A 41 6.97 26.78 -7.13
C LYS A 41 7.51 25.51 -6.44
N PRO A 42 6.70 24.67 -5.77
CA PRO A 42 7.18 23.35 -5.42
C PRO A 42 7.45 22.60 -6.73
N ALA A 43 8.64 22.03 -6.86
CA ALA A 43 8.80 20.93 -7.80
C ALA A 43 7.75 19.87 -7.44
N ALA A 44 7.16 19.21 -8.44
CA ALA A 44 6.26 18.10 -8.18
C ALA A 44 7.08 16.97 -7.55
N THR A 45 7.17 16.95 -6.23
CA THR A 45 7.86 15.90 -5.47
C THR A 45 7.21 14.59 -5.86
N SER A 46 7.97 13.70 -6.48
CA SER A 46 7.53 12.33 -6.73
C SER A 46 7.31 11.67 -5.38
N THR A 47 6.05 11.51 -4.97
CA THR A 47 5.72 10.87 -3.69
C THR A 47 6.20 9.42 -3.73
N SER A 48 7.22 9.09 -2.93
CA SER A 48 7.72 7.72 -2.82
C SER A 48 6.74 6.86 -2.01
N ALA A 49 6.80 5.54 -2.17
CA ALA A 49 6.02 4.61 -1.36
C ALA A 49 6.30 4.77 0.15
N GLU A 50 7.56 5.05 0.52
CA GLU A 50 8.00 5.43 1.87
C GLU A 50 7.31 6.72 2.37
N SER A 51 7.31 7.79 1.57
CA SER A 51 6.64 9.06 1.90
C SER A 51 5.13 8.87 2.08
N LEU A 52 4.51 7.97 1.30
CA LEU A 52 3.11 7.60 1.45
C LEU A 52 2.88 6.76 2.72
N ALA A 53 3.70 5.75 3.01
CA ALA A 53 3.59 4.92 4.20
C ALA A 53 3.73 5.74 5.49
N CYS A 54 4.65 6.70 5.52
CA CYS A 54 4.82 7.65 6.63
C CYS A 54 3.57 8.52 6.85
N GLN A 55 2.97 9.05 5.78
CA GLN A 55 1.74 9.85 5.85
C GLN A 55 0.54 8.99 6.29
N LEU A 56 0.42 7.76 5.79
CA LEU A 56 -0.60 6.81 6.21
C LEU A 56 -0.52 6.56 7.73
N PHE A 57 0.67 6.33 8.29
CA PHE A 57 0.82 6.18 9.74
C PHE A 57 0.33 7.41 10.51
N GLN A 58 0.64 8.63 10.04
CA GLN A 58 0.19 9.87 10.65
C GLN A 58 -1.34 10.05 10.57
N MET A 59 -2.00 9.46 9.58
CA MET A 59 -3.48 9.43 9.48
C MET A 59 -4.12 8.42 10.45
N LEU A 60 -3.36 7.45 10.99
CA LEU A 60 -3.88 6.48 11.96
C LEU A 60 -4.11 7.15 13.33
N ASN A 61 -5.22 6.81 14.00
CA ASN A 61 -5.47 7.24 15.37
C ASN A 61 -4.63 6.44 16.39
N ASP A 62 -4.54 6.91 17.64
CA ASP A 62 -3.73 6.27 18.70
C ASP A 62 -3.96 4.76 18.88
N ARG A 63 -5.19 4.27 18.67
CA ARG A 63 -5.47 2.82 18.71
C ARG A 63 -4.85 2.13 17.51
N GLN A 64 -5.17 2.61 16.30
CA GLN A 64 -4.66 2.07 15.05
C GLN A 64 -3.12 2.08 15.01
N GLN A 65 -2.47 3.14 15.48
CA GLN A 65 -1.01 3.22 15.57
C GLN A 65 -0.41 2.18 16.53
N ARG A 66 -1.08 1.87 17.65
CA ARG A 66 -0.65 0.80 18.56
C ARG A 66 -0.84 -0.57 17.94
N ASP A 67 -2.00 -0.82 17.33
CA ASP A 67 -2.34 -2.11 16.71
C ASP A 67 -1.42 -2.39 15.50
N ALA A 68 -1.01 -1.34 14.75
CA ALA A 68 -0.07 -1.45 13.63
C ALA A 68 1.41 -1.50 14.05
N SER A 69 1.77 -1.00 15.24
CA SER A 69 3.17 -0.95 15.71
C SER A 69 3.64 -2.30 16.25
N LEU A 70 4.45 -3.03 15.49
CA LEU A 70 5.10 -4.26 15.94
C LEU A 70 6.55 -4.00 16.41
N SER A 71 7.05 -4.85 17.30
CA SER A 71 8.37 -4.67 17.93
C SER A 71 9.53 -5.21 17.11
N MET A 72 9.30 -6.24 16.30
CA MET A 72 10.33 -6.91 15.49
C MET A 72 9.79 -7.30 14.12
N ALA A 73 10.59 -7.03 13.09
CA ALA A 73 10.39 -7.51 11.74
C ALA A 73 10.65 -9.02 11.64
N PRO A 74 9.96 -9.73 10.72
CA PRO A 74 10.30 -11.11 10.37
C PRO A 74 11.67 -11.16 9.70
N LYS A 75 12.38 -12.28 9.81
CA LYS A 75 13.60 -12.48 9.00
C LYS A 75 13.21 -12.67 7.54
N GLU A 76 14.10 -12.32 6.63
CA GLU A 76 13.92 -12.49 5.17
C GLU A 76 13.34 -13.86 4.76
N HIS A 77 13.86 -14.95 5.33
CA HIS A 77 13.43 -16.31 5.01
C HIS A 77 12.05 -16.70 5.57
N GLU A 78 11.48 -15.88 6.46
CA GLU A 78 10.14 -16.00 7.06
C GLU A 78 9.09 -15.16 6.31
N ILE A 79 9.47 -14.43 5.24
CA ILE A 79 8.57 -13.61 4.43
C ILE A 79 7.82 -14.49 3.43
N GLN A 80 6.84 -15.24 3.95
CA GLN A 80 5.98 -16.16 3.21
C GLN A 80 4.50 -15.77 3.31
N PHE A 81 3.67 -16.43 2.50
CA PHE A 81 2.21 -16.43 2.66
C PHE A 81 1.79 -17.06 3.98
N ARG A 82 0.72 -16.53 4.61
CA ARG A 82 0.16 -17.05 5.86
C ARG A 82 -1.05 -17.96 5.68
N GLY A 83 -1.70 -17.91 4.52
CA GLY A 83 -2.96 -18.60 4.26
C GLY A 83 -4.04 -18.21 5.28
N GLN A 84 -4.57 -19.20 5.99
CA GLN A 84 -5.62 -19.02 7.02
C GLN A 84 -5.07 -18.83 8.44
N GLN A 85 -3.77 -18.60 8.60
CA GLN A 85 -3.18 -18.30 9.91
C GLN A 85 -3.52 -16.88 10.37
N SER A 86 -3.44 -16.63 11.68
CA SER A 86 -3.56 -15.28 12.23
C SER A 86 -2.43 -14.39 11.70
N ILE A 87 -2.80 -13.19 11.25
CA ILE A 87 -1.92 -12.18 10.70
C ILE A 87 -1.78 -11.06 11.74
N PRO A 88 -0.56 -10.63 12.13
CA PRO A 88 -0.36 -9.56 13.09
C PRO A 88 -0.49 -8.17 12.44
N GLY A 89 -0.63 -7.15 13.29
CA GLY A 89 -0.78 -5.75 12.87
C GLY A 89 -2.21 -5.25 12.89
N LEU A 90 -2.44 -4.08 12.30
CA LEU A 90 -3.75 -3.45 12.18
C LEU A 90 -4.53 -4.10 11.03
N PRO A 91 -5.67 -4.77 11.28
CA PRO A 91 -6.55 -5.22 10.20
C PRO A 91 -7.04 -4.00 9.39
N VAL A 92 -6.97 -4.09 8.06
CA VAL A 92 -7.41 -2.98 7.19
C VAL A 92 -8.92 -2.73 7.32
N THR A 93 -9.72 -3.72 7.75
CA THR A 93 -11.14 -3.51 8.10
C THR A 93 -11.37 -2.42 9.14
N ASP A 94 -10.40 -2.18 10.03
CA ASP A 94 -10.47 -1.17 11.10
C ASP A 94 -9.99 0.22 10.63
N MET A 95 -9.64 0.38 9.35
CA MET A 95 -9.30 1.66 8.72
C MET A 95 -10.53 2.42 8.19
N THR A 96 -10.46 3.75 8.22
CA THR A 96 -11.45 4.62 7.57
C THR A 96 -11.33 4.53 6.03
N PRO A 97 -12.37 4.93 5.26
CA PRO A 97 -12.30 4.96 3.81
C PRO A 97 -11.08 5.72 3.28
N ASP A 98 -10.82 6.92 3.81
CA ASP A 98 -9.69 7.77 3.41
C ASP A 98 -8.34 7.10 3.69
N GLN A 99 -8.19 6.39 4.82
CA GLN A 99 -6.99 5.61 5.14
C GLN A 99 -6.81 4.44 4.16
N LYS A 100 -7.90 3.77 3.73
CA LYS A 100 -7.86 2.69 2.73
C LYS A 100 -7.50 3.22 1.33
N GLU A 101 -8.02 4.37 0.92
CA GLU A 101 -7.63 5.04 -0.33
C GLU A 101 -6.14 5.38 -0.32
N TYR A 102 -5.63 5.87 0.81
CA TYR A 102 -4.22 6.19 0.96
C TYR A 102 -3.33 4.93 0.94
N LEU A 103 -3.73 3.84 1.60
CA LEU A 103 -3.06 2.53 1.52
C LEU A 103 -3.08 1.96 0.09
N GLN A 104 -4.17 2.15 -0.65
CA GLN A 104 -4.24 1.80 -2.06
C GLN A 104 -3.25 2.63 -2.89
N ALA A 105 -3.10 3.93 -2.64
CA ALA A 105 -2.12 4.76 -3.32
C ALA A 105 -0.68 4.28 -3.08
N VAL A 106 -0.35 3.80 -1.87
CA VAL A 106 0.95 3.13 -1.58
C VAL A 106 1.17 1.95 -2.52
N LEU A 107 0.19 1.04 -2.63
CA LEU A 107 0.30 -0.14 -3.51
C LEU A 107 0.40 0.22 -4.99
N VAL A 108 -0.36 1.22 -5.47
CA VAL A 108 -0.25 1.73 -6.84
C VAL A 108 1.17 2.19 -7.12
N THR A 109 1.70 3.08 -6.29
CA THR A 109 3.06 3.64 -6.42
C THR A 109 4.14 2.56 -6.39
N LEU A 110 3.94 1.50 -5.62
CA LEU A 110 4.84 0.35 -5.59
C LEU A 110 4.82 -0.49 -6.88
N VAL A 111 3.65 -0.70 -7.50
CA VAL A 111 3.56 -1.51 -8.73
C VAL A 111 3.87 -0.73 -10.01
N GLU A 112 3.85 0.61 -9.97
CA GLU A 112 4.10 1.50 -11.14
C GLU A 112 5.38 1.19 -11.91
N MET A 113 6.41 0.61 -11.27
CA MET A 113 7.68 0.24 -11.90
C MET A 113 7.66 -1.08 -12.70
N TYR A 114 6.61 -1.89 -12.58
CA TYR A 114 6.44 -3.17 -13.29
C TYR A 114 5.63 -2.99 -14.59
N ARG A 115 5.52 -4.03 -15.42
CA ARG A 115 4.74 -3.92 -16.67
C ARG A 115 3.25 -3.79 -16.36
N PRO A 116 2.44 -3.10 -17.20
CA PRO A 116 0.99 -2.99 -16.97
C PRO A 116 0.26 -4.34 -16.82
N THR A 117 0.75 -5.41 -17.44
CA THR A 117 0.27 -6.78 -17.23
C THR A 117 0.50 -7.22 -15.78
N ASP A 118 1.71 -7.08 -15.28
CA ASP A 118 2.13 -7.52 -13.96
C ASP A 118 1.40 -6.71 -12.86
N GLN A 119 1.19 -5.40 -13.11
CA GLN A 119 0.35 -4.53 -12.28
C GLN A 119 -1.10 -5.02 -12.20
N THR A 120 -1.67 -5.43 -13.34
CA THR A 120 -3.06 -5.93 -13.44
C THR A 120 -3.19 -7.28 -12.72
N ASP A 121 -2.24 -8.20 -12.94
CA ASP A 121 -2.22 -9.52 -12.32
C ASP A 121 -2.04 -9.43 -10.80
N ALA A 122 -1.23 -8.48 -10.31
CA ALA A 122 -1.08 -8.22 -8.87
C ALA A 122 -2.40 -7.78 -8.21
N VAL A 123 -3.15 -6.87 -8.84
CA VAL A 123 -4.49 -6.45 -8.37
C VAL A 123 -5.47 -7.62 -8.41
N ALA A 124 -5.48 -8.40 -9.49
CA ALA A 124 -6.38 -9.55 -9.62
C ALA A 124 -6.12 -10.60 -8.54
N CYS A 125 -4.85 -10.93 -8.26
CA CYS A 125 -4.47 -11.85 -7.19
C CYS A 125 -4.87 -11.34 -5.80
N LEU A 126 -4.77 -10.02 -5.54
CA LEU A 126 -5.22 -9.43 -4.28
C LEU A 126 -6.74 -9.44 -4.16
N ALA A 127 -7.46 -9.06 -5.22
CA ALA A 127 -8.92 -9.03 -5.26
C ALA A 127 -9.55 -10.42 -5.06
N ASN A 128 -8.96 -11.46 -5.67
CA ASN A 128 -9.38 -12.86 -5.51
C ASN A 128 -9.34 -13.38 -4.06
N GLN A 129 -8.71 -12.64 -3.15
CA GLN A 129 -8.52 -13.02 -1.74
C GLN A 129 -9.30 -12.14 -0.76
N GLY A 130 -10.22 -11.30 -1.26
CA GLY A 130 -10.95 -10.32 -0.44
C GLY A 130 -10.35 -8.90 -0.50
N GLY A 131 -9.35 -8.67 -1.35
CA GLY A 131 -8.77 -7.36 -1.57
C GLY A 131 -7.99 -6.83 -0.36
N LEU A 132 -7.97 -5.50 -0.22
CA LEU A 132 -7.33 -4.83 0.91
C LEU A 132 -7.98 -5.20 2.26
N ASP A 133 -9.27 -5.50 2.30
CA ASP A 133 -9.97 -5.82 3.57
C ASP A 133 -9.57 -7.20 4.16
N ALA A 134 -8.92 -8.06 3.37
CA ALA A 134 -8.29 -9.28 3.86
C ALA A 134 -6.85 -9.08 4.37
N CYS A 135 -6.33 -7.85 4.31
CA CYS A 135 -4.94 -7.53 4.67
C CYS A 135 -4.82 -6.89 6.06
N PHE A 136 -3.60 -6.93 6.58
CA PHE A 136 -3.16 -6.34 7.83
C PHE A 136 -1.90 -5.51 7.57
N LEU A 137 -1.85 -4.32 8.15
CA LEU A 137 -0.73 -3.40 8.04
C LEU A 137 0.09 -3.41 9.34
N SER A 138 1.39 -3.64 9.20
CA SER A 138 2.36 -3.61 10.28
C SER A 138 3.48 -2.61 9.97
N PHE A 139 3.89 -1.88 10.99
CA PHE A 139 5.06 -1.00 11.00
C PHE A 139 5.99 -1.47 12.11
N PHE A 140 7.27 -1.65 11.80
CA PHE A 140 8.24 -2.24 12.72
C PHE A 140 9.12 -1.18 13.37
N ARG A 141 9.55 -1.45 14.60
CA ARG A 141 10.36 -0.52 15.43
C ARG A 141 11.82 -0.94 15.55
N ASP A 142 12.15 -2.15 15.14
CA ASP A 142 13.53 -2.57 14.94
C ASP A 142 14.05 -2.06 13.60
N GLU A 143 15.36 -1.85 13.56
CA GLU A 143 16.08 -1.27 12.41
C GLU A 143 15.69 0.17 12.04
N ASP A 144 14.96 0.91 12.91
CA ASP A 144 14.81 2.37 12.87
C ASP A 144 16.20 3.05 12.99
N ILE A 145 16.79 3.42 11.84
CA ILE A 145 18.13 4.03 11.76
C ILE A 145 18.02 5.54 12.00
N GLY A 146 17.98 5.92 13.28
CA GLY A 146 18.02 7.33 13.70
C GLY A 146 17.10 7.64 14.87
N CYS A 147 16.17 6.74 15.19
CA CYS A 147 15.09 6.95 16.16
C CYS A 147 14.20 8.15 15.81
N ASP A 148 14.10 8.47 14.51
CA ASP A 148 13.37 9.64 14.00
C ASP A 148 11.89 9.35 13.74
N LYS A 149 11.49 8.06 13.80
CA LYS A 149 10.14 7.55 13.50
C LYS A 149 9.72 7.78 12.05
N VAL A 150 10.67 7.81 11.12
CA VAL A 150 10.39 7.56 9.71
C VAL A 150 9.96 6.10 9.59
N TRP A 151 8.80 5.87 8.96
CA TRP A 151 8.20 4.55 8.84
C TRP A 151 8.68 3.86 7.57
N ASP A 152 9.99 3.59 7.53
CA ASP A 152 10.68 2.97 6.42
C ASP A 152 10.74 1.43 6.50
N ASN A 153 10.42 0.84 7.66
CA ASN A 153 10.28 -0.60 7.87
C ASN A 153 8.80 -0.99 8.12
N TRP A 154 8.16 -1.61 7.12
CA TRP A 154 6.73 -1.95 7.19
C TRP A 154 6.36 -3.17 6.33
N ARG A 155 5.16 -3.72 6.57
CA ARG A 155 4.61 -4.87 5.85
C ARG A 155 3.10 -4.72 5.70
N LEU A 156 2.62 -4.87 4.47
CA LEU A 156 1.22 -5.19 4.19
C LEU A 156 1.13 -6.67 3.87
N GLU A 157 0.27 -7.42 4.57
CA GLU A 157 0.11 -8.85 4.34
C GLU A 157 -1.33 -9.34 4.46
N GLY A 158 -1.67 -10.32 3.61
CA GLY A 158 -2.94 -11.05 3.59
C GLY A 158 -2.68 -12.56 3.41
N PRO A 159 -3.70 -13.37 3.08
CA PRO A 159 -3.56 -14.83 3.02
C PRO A 159 -2.44 -15.31 2.07
N SER A 160 -2.47 -14.86 0.82
CA SER A 160 -1.52 -15.17 -0.27
C SER A 160 -1.00 -13.86 -0.90
N PHE A 161 -0.76 -12.87 -0.05
CA PHE A 161 -0.17 -11.59 -0.39
C PHE A 161 0.79 -11.17 0.72
N VAL A 162 2.01 -10.79 0.36
CA VAL A 162 2.92 -10.09 1.27
C VAL A 162 3.76 -9.09 0.50
N TRP A 163 3.79 -7.86 0.99
CA TRP A 163 4.72 -6.82 0.61
C TRP A 163 5.46 -6.36 1.87
N HIS A 164 6.74 -6.71 2.01
CA HIS A 164 7.60 -6.19 3.07
C HIS A 164 8.59 -5.20 2.46
N TYR A 165 8.72 -4.05 3.08
CA TYR A 165 9.55 -2.94 2.64
C TYR A 165 10.44 -2.49 3.81
N ARG A 166 11.75 -2.38 3.55
CA ARG A 166 12.74 -1.80 4.46
C ARG A 166 13.56 -0.75 3.70
N GLY A 167 13.51 0.51 4.12
CA GLY A 167 14.15 1.63 3.43
C GLY A 167 15.63 1.84 3.75
N ALA A 168 16.04 1.58 5.01
CA ALA A 168 17.41 1.81 5.48
C ALA A 168 18.15 0.51 5.88
N PRO A 169 19.50 0.44 5.76
CA PRO A 169 20.38 1.45 5.16
C PRO A 169 20.38 1.42 3.62
N HIS A 170 19.74 0.40 3.04
CA HIS A 170 19.46 0.24 1.62
C HIS A 170 18.01 -0.21 1.47
N VAL A 171 17.38 0.12 0.34
CA VAL A 171 16.00 -0.28 0.07
C VAL A 171 15.95 -1.76 -0.31
N ASP A 172 15.49 -2.59 0.62
CA ASP A 172 15.20 -4.01 0.40
C ASP A 172 13.67 -4.21 0.38
N VAL A 173 13.18 -4.98 -0.59
CA VAL A 173 11.75 -5.24 -0.77
C VAL A 173 11.52 -6.70 -1.10
N TRP A 174 10.66 -7.35 -0.33
CA TRP A 174 10.24 -8.73 -0.56
C TRP A 174 8.75 -8.77 -0.87
N VAL A 175 8.42 -9.26 -2.07
CA VAL A 175 7.06 -9.29 -2.59
C VAL A 175 6.73 -10.72 -3.00
N ASN A 176 5.66 -11.27 -2.43
CA ASN A 176 5.02 -12.46 -2.95
C ASN A 176 3.53 -12.16 -3.15
N ILE A 177 3.01 -12.49 -4.33
CA ILE A 177 1.60 -12.30 -4.69
C ILE A 177 1.17 -13.53 -5.51
N ALA A 178 0.08 -14.17 -5.11
CA ALA A 178 -0.47 -15.33 -5.82
C ALA A 178 -1.99 -15.41 -5.62
N ASN A 179 -2.67 -16.25 -6.42
CA ASN A 179 -4.08 -16.59 -6.22
C ASN A 179 -4.30 -17.60 -5.07
N ASP A 180 -3.24 -18.27 -4.60
CA ASP A 180 -3.31 -19.34 -3.59
C ASP A 180 -2.04 -19.37 -2.72
N ALA A 181 -2.20 -19.62 -1.42
CA ALA A 181 -1.12 -19.60 -0.44
C ALA A 181 -0.23 -20.85 -0.47
N GLY A 182 -0.63 -21.91 -1.19
CA GLY A 182 0.15 -23.11 -1.41
C GLY A 182 1.22 -22.97 -2.50
N VAL A 183 1.25 -21.85 -3.23
CA VAL A 183 2.32 -21.53 -4.17
C VAL A 183 3.64 -21.34 -3.41
N LYS A 184 4.67 -22.11 -3.78
CA LYS A 184 6.00 -22.01 -3.17
C LYS A 184 6.63 -20.66 -3.48
N THR A 185 7.01 -19.93 -2.45
CA THR A 185 7.79 -18.69 -2.52
C THR A 185 9.29 -18.99 -2.51
N ASN A 186 10.11 -17.97 -2.83
CA ASN A 186 11.58 -18.09 -2.80
C ASN A 186 12.16 -18.06 -1.38
N SER A 187 11.38 -17.62 -0.40
CA SER A 187 11.66 -17.70 1.03
C SER A 187 11.53 -19.15 1.52
N HIS A 188 12.54 -19.65 2.24
CA HIS A 188 12.60 -21.01 2.76
C HIS A 188 12.63 -21.02 4.29
N LEU A 189 11.61 -21.58 4.93
CA LEU A 189 11.69 -21.86 6.37
C LEU A 189 12.85 -22.84 6.64
N VAL A 190 13.84 -22.38 7.40
CA VAL A 190 14.80 -23.27 8.05
C VAL A 190 14.07 -23.83 9.28
N GLY A 191 13.62 -25.09 9.17
CA GLY A 191 12.93 -25.82 10.24
C GLY A 191 13.84 -26.32 11.34
#